data_AF-A0AAJ0HQJ8-F1
#
_entry.id   AF-A0AAJ0HQJ8-F1
#
_cell.length_a   1.000
_cell.length_b   1.000
_cell.length_c   1.000
_cell.angle_alpha   90.00
_cell.angle_beta   90.00
_cell.angle_gamma   90.00
#
_symmetry.space_group_name_H-M   'P 1'
#
loop_
_entity.id
_entity.type
_entity.pdbx_description
1 polymer ?
#
loop_
_entity_poly.entity_id
_entity_poly.type
_entity_poly.pdbx_seq_one_letter_code
_entity_poly.pdbx_strand_id
1 'polypeptide(L)' 'MAPPIQLPFPSPLIIPPLSPPHQQTFILLHGRGSSAAKFGPTLLSSTFTHNNSTAALRSTFPHAKFIFPTAPPQP' A
#
# COMPACT_ATOMS: atom_id res chain seq x y z
N MET A 1 15.71 32.28 -8.52
CA MET A 1 15.72 30.87 -8.07
C MET A 1 14.73 30.12 -8.96
N ALA A 2 15.20 29.24 -9.85
CA ALA A 2 14.29 28.47 -10.71
C ALA A 2 13.52 27.45 -9.85
N PRO A 3 12.24 27.15 -10.15
CA PRO A 3 11.51 26.12 -9.44
C PRO A 3 12.21 24.76 -9.60
N PRO A 4 12.20 23.89 -8.57
CA PRO A 4 12.72 22.55 -8.71
C PRO A 4 11.94 21.79 -9.80
N ILE A 5 12.65 20.99 -10.61
CA ILE A 5 12.00 20.11 -11.58
C ILE A 5 11.18 19.08 -10.80
N GLN A 6 9.86 19.23 -10.83
CA GLN A 6 8.95 18.29 -10.21
C GLN A 6 8.63 17.19 -11.22
N LEU A 7 9.20 16.00 -11.00
CA LEU A 7 8.81 14.81 -11.76
C LEU A 7 7.36 14.44 -11.44
N PRO A 8 6.60 13.90 -12.41
CA PRO A 8 5.22 13.48 -12.18
C PRO A 8 5.15 12.34 -11.16
N PHE A 9 4.06 12.28 -10.40
CA PHE A 9 3.79 11.15 -9.51
C PHE A 9 3.61 9.88 -10.33
N PRO A 10 4.31 8.77 -10.00
CA PRO A 10 4.06 7.49 -10.63
C PRO A 10 2.68 6.96 -10.27
N SER A 11 2.15 6.07 -11.12
CA SER A 11 0.91 5.34 -10.82
C SER A 11 1.03 4.58 -9.50
N PRO A 12 0.00 4.59 -8.65
CA PRO A 12 0.03 3.85 -7.39
C PRO A 12 0.00 2.34 -7.64
N LEU A 13 0.53 1.57 -6.70
CA LEU A 13 0.31 0.13 -6.67
C LEU A 13 -1.09 -0.13 -6.12
N ILE A 14 -1.95 -0.76 -6.94
CA ILE A 14 -3.32 -1.09 -6.57
C ILE A 14 -3.44 -2.61 -6.42
N ILE A 15 -3.91 -3.04 -5.26
CA ILE A 15 -4.17 -4.44 -4.94
C ILE A 15 -5.68 -4.61 -4.79
N PRO A 16 -6.33 -5.45 -5.63
CA PRO A 16 -7.76 -5.66 -5.56
C PRO A 16 -8.17 -6.45 -4.31
N PRO A 17 -9.46 -6.38 -3.93
CA PRO A 17 -10.04 -7.27 -2.94
C PRO A 17 -9.78 -8.74 -3.27
N LEU A 18 -9.62 -9.55 -2.23
CA LEU A 18 -9.60 -11.01 -2.38
C LEU A 18 -11.00 -11.56 -2.66
N SER A 19 -12.03 -10.90 -2.15
CA SER A 19 -13.42 -11.34 -2.25
C SER A 19 -14.35 -10.17 -2.63
N PRO A 20 -15.22 -10.32 -3.64
CA PRO A 20 -16.27 -9.36 -3.91
C PRO A 20 -17.43 -9.49 -2.89
N PRO A 21 -18.28 -8.47 -2.73
CA PRO A 21 -18.14 -7.12 -3.29
C PRO A 21 -17.03 -6.33 -2.57
N HIS A 22 -16.52 -5.29 -3.22
CA HIS A 22 -15.61 -4.33 -2.58
C HIS A 22 -16.35 -3.53 -1.50
N GLN A 23 -15.82 -3.54 -0.28
CA GLN A 23 -16.45 -2.85 0.86
C GLN A 23 -15.56 -1.78 1.49
N GLN A 24 -14.23 -1.92 1.40
CA GLN A 24 -13.29 -0.97 2.00
C GLN A 24 -12.13 -0.64 1.06
N THR A 25 -11.65 0.60 1.09
CA THR A 25 -10.38 0.98 0.46
C THR A 25 -9.42 1.51 1.52
N PHE A 26 -8.21 0.97 1.57
CA PHE A 26 -7.11 1.51 2.35
C PHE A 26 -6.13 2.24 1.42
N ILE A 27 -5.81 3.49 1.74
CA ILE A 27 -4.75 4.26 1.09
C ILE A 27 -3.61 4.41 2.09
N LEU A 28 -2.45 3.82 1.79
CA LEU A 28 -1.36 3.68 2.74
C LEU A 28 -0.07 4.27 2.16
N LEU A 29 0.52 5.22 2.89
CA LEU A 29 1.73 5.91 2.48
C LEU A 29 2.97 5.25 3.11
N HIS A 30 4.02 5.09 2.32
CA HIS A 30 5.31 4.60 2.81
C HIS A 30 6.15 5.74 3.41
N GLY A 31 7.14 5.39 4.23
CA GLY A 31 8.13 6.35 4.76
C GLY A 31 9.14 6.85 3.70
N ARG A 32 9.89 7.90 4.02
CA ARG A 32 10.95 8.47 3.15
C ARG A 32 11.99 7.41 2.78
N GLY A 33 12.41 7.39 1.51
CA GLY A 33 13.42 6.44 0.99
C GLY A 33 12.87 5.05 0.63
N SER A 34 11.58 4.81 0.85
CA SER A 34 10.88 3.60 0.41
C SER A 34 10.09 3.85 -0.89
N SER A 35 9.29 2.87 -1.30
CA SER A 35 8.35 2.97 -2.42
C SER A 35 7.16 2.06 -2.20
N ALA A 36 6.09 2.27 -2.96
CA ALA A 36 4.90 1.42 -2.94
C ALA A 36 5.24 -0.08 -3.13
N ALA A 37 6.14 -0.40 -4.06
CA ALA A 37 6.56 -1.77 -4.36
C ALA A 37 7.37 -2.43 -3.23
N LYS A 38 8.14 -1.65 -2.47
CA LYS A 38 8.92 -2.16 -1.33
C LYS A 38 8.06 -2.33 -0.07
N PHE A 39 7.16 -1.38 0.18
CA PHE A 39 6.37 -1.32 1.40
C PHE A 39 5.09 -2.18 1.33
N GLY A 40 4.34 -2.08 0.23
CA GLY A 40 2.99 -2.65 0.14
C GLY A 40 2.93 -4.17 0.32
N PRO A 41 3.67 -4.97 -0.47
CA PRO A 41 3.66 -6.43 -0.34
C PRO A 41 4.06 -6.91 1.05
N THR A 42 5.12 -6.32 1.63
CA THR A 42 5.62 -6.66 2.97
C THR A 42 4.59 -6.37 4.06
N LEU A 43 3.91 -5.21 3.99
CA LEU A 43 2.84 -4.89 4.93
C LEU A 43 1.67 -5.87 4.80
N LEU A 44 1.25 -6.19 3.58
CA LEU A 44 0.12 -7.09 3.33
C LEU A 44 0.38 -8.53 3.75
N SER A 45 1.63 -8.99 3.65
CA SER A 45 2.07 -10.32 4.12
C SER A 45 2.40 -10.35 5.61
N SER A 46 2.48 -9.20 6.28
CA SER A 46 2.76 -9.15 7.72
C SER A 46 1.62 -9.82 8.49
N THR A 47 2.00 -10.75 9.36
CA THR A 47 1.07 -11.49 10.20
C THR A 47 0.90 -10.81 11.55
N PHE A 48 -0.32 -10.81 12.05
CA PHE A 48 -0.65 -10.32 13.36
C PHE A 48 -1.36 -11.44 14.11
N THR A 49 -1.00 -11.61 15.38
CA THR A 49 -1.68 -12.53 16.28
C THR A 49 -2.71 -11.74 17.07
N HIS A 50 -3.97 -12.13 16.95
CA HIS A 50 -5.05 -11.62 17.77
C HIS A 50 -5.83 -12.84 18.27
N ASN A 51 -6.23 -12.86 19.55
CA ASN A 51 -7.05 -13.93 20.15
C ASN A 51 -6.67 -15.38 19.74
N ASN A 52 -5.38 -15.74 19.83
CA ASN A 52 -4.80 -17.04 19.43
C ASN A 52 -4.94 -17.41 17.94
N SER A 53 -5.29 -16.46 17.09
CA SER A 53 -5.36 -16.60 15.63
C SER A 53 -4.30 -15.71 14.97
N THR A 54 -3.53 -16.30 14.05
CA THR A 54 -2.51 -15.58 13.28
C THR A 54 -2.99 -15.44 11.85
N ALA A 55 -3.10 -14.21 11.37
CA ALA A 55 -3.50 -13.93 9.98
C ALA A 55 -2.67 -12.80 9.38
N ALA A 56 -2.44 -12.87 8.07
CA ALA A 56 -1.85 -11.76 7.32
C ALA A 56 -2.87 -10.62 7.17
N LEU A 57 -2.40 -9.37 7.16
CA LEU A 57 -3.27 -8.19 7.06
C LEU A 57 -4.26 -8.28 5.89
N ARG A 58 -3.79 -8.74 4.73
CA ARG A 58 -4.62 -8.87 3.54
C ARG A 58 -5.77 -9.86 3.75
N SER A 59 -5.52 -10.96 4.47
CA SER A 59 -6.53 -11.99 4.75
C SER A 59 -7.54 -11.54 5.80
N THR A 60 -7.16 -10.65 6.71
CA THR A 60 -8.06 -10.05 7.70
C THR A 60 -9.10 -9.13 7.07
N PHE A 61 -8.80 -8.55 5.89
CA PHE A 61 -9.70 -7.66 5.16
C PHE A 61 -9.96 -8.17 3.72
N PRO A 62 -10.68 -9.29 3.55
CA PRO A 62 -10.82 -9.94 2.24
C PRO A 62 -11.57 -9.08 1.21
N HIS A 63 -12.45 -8.19 1.66
CA HIS A 63 -13.23 -7.28 0.81
C HIS A 63 -12.54 -5.93 0.54
N ALA A 64 -11.30 -5.76 1.01
CA ALA A 64 -10.60 -4.50 0.91
C ALA A 64 -9.70 -4.37 -0.31
N LYS A 65 -9.79 -3.23 -0.98
CA LYS A 65 -8.81 -2.77 -1.97
C LYS A 65 -7.70 -2.01 -1.24
N PHE A 66 -6.45 -2.28 -1.57
CA PHE A 66 -5.31 -1.53 -1.02
C PHE A 66 -4.65 -0.70 -2.12
N ILE A 67 -4.38 0.55 -1.82
CA ILE A 67 -3.72 1.50 -2.74
C ILE A 67 -2.48 2.03 -2.04
N PHE A 68 -1.33 1.88 -2.68
CA PHE A 68 -0.05 2.38 -2.20
C PHE A 68 0.48 3.42 -3.20
N PRO A 69 0.28 4.72 -2.95
CA PRO A 69 0.95 5.78 -3.69
C PRO A 69 2.46 5.71 -3.52
N THR A 70 3.20 6.27 -4.48
CA THR A 70 4.65 6.43 -4.38
C THR A 70 5.04 7.86 -4.76
N ALA A 71 6.04 8.41 -4.05
CA ALA A 71 6.59 9.71 -4.42
C ALA A 71 7.38 9.60 -5.75
N PRO A 72 7.54 10.72 -6.49
CA PRO A 72 8.46 10.77 -7.61
C PRO A 72 9.89 10.48 -7.12
N PRO A 73 10.75 9.90 -7.97
CA PRO A 73 12.17 9.77 -7.67
C PRO A 73 12.75 11.13 -7.31
N GLN A 74 13.65 11.18 -6.32
CA GLN A 74 14.46 12.38 -6.15
C GLN A 74 15.45 12.46 -7.33
N PRO A 75 15.63 13.66 -7.93
CA PRO A 75 16.63 13.87 -8.95
C PRO A 75 18.05 13.63 -8.44
#